data_AF-A0A2V6BYD1-F1
#
_entry.id   AF-A0A2V6BYD1-F1
#
_cell.length_a   1.000
_cell.length_b   1.000
_cell.length_c   1.000
_cell.angle_alpha   90.00
_cell.angle_beta   90.00
_cell.angle_gamma   90.00
#
_symmetry.space_group_name_H-M   'P 1'
#
loop_
_entity.id
_entity.type
_entity.pdbx_description
1 polymer ?
#
loop_
_entity_poly.entity_id
_entity_poly.type
_entity_poly.pdbx_seq_one_letter_code
_entity_poly.pdbx_strand_id
1 'polypeptide(L)'
;MNYIFRIVAAAGVAIILLLPVIAQAGRHSHRLDEDAALALLDRTLKRDGVYTHRISLDCVSYGTEETTDAYFQFVLREIHNAKCGGAPEVSPVVDRYRVYRRSEKIERWKPIDDSWHRYNPAKIK
;
A
#
# COMPACT_ATOMS: atom_id res chain seq x y z
N MET A 1 -74.81 -27.48 -24.21
CA MET A 1 -73.54 -28.17 -23.86
C MET A 1 -72.40 -27.22 -24.18
N ASN A 2 -71.49 -27.04 -23.22
CA ASN A 2 -70.22 -26.29 -23.27
C ASN A 2 -70.25 -24.82 -22.81
N TYR A 3 -70.00 -24.70 -21.50
CA TYR A 3 -69.49 -23.55 -20.77
C TYR A 3 -68.04 -23.26 -21.16
N ILE A 4 -67.69 -22.00 -21.44
CA ILE A 4 -66.30 -21.53 -21.32
C ILE A 4 -66.31 -20.13 -20.69
N PHE A 5 -66.08 -20.12 -19.37
CA PHE A 5 -65.49 -19.00 -18.65
C PHE A 5 -64.05 -18.81 -19.12
N ARG A 6 -63.61 -17.57 -19.44
CA ARG A 6 -62.25 -17.10 -19.09
C ARG A 6 -62.25 -15.59 -18.86
N ILE A 7 -62.14 -15.23 -17.58
CA ILE A 7 -61.90 -13.88 -17.05
C ILE A 7 -60.47 -13.48 -17.43
N VAL A 8 -60.31 -12.35 -18.12
CA VAL A 8 -58.99 -11.71 -18.32
C VAL A 8 -58.79 -10.77 -17.13
N ALA A 9 -58.17 -11.28 -16.07
CA ALA A 9 -57.78 -10.49 -14.91
C ALA A 9 -56.47 -9.73 -15.21
N ALA A 10 -56.50 -8.44 -14.91
CA ALA A 10 -55.50 -7.44 -15.24
C ALA A 10 -54.11 -7.73 -14.63
N ALA A 11 -53.10 -7.31 -15.38
CA ALA A 11 -51.70 -7.34 -15.00
C ALA A 11 -51.41 -6.50 -13.74
N GLY A 12 -50.60 -7.07 -12.85
CA GLY A 12 -49.96 -6.35 -11.75
C GLY A 12 -48.50 -6.78 -11.64
N VAL A 13 -47.62 -6.18 -12.43
CA VAL A 13 -46.17 -6.36 -12.29
C VAL A 13 -45.73 -5.46 -11.13
N ALA A 14 -45.52 -6.05 -9.96
CA ALA A 14 -44.87 -5.37 -8.85
C ALA A 14 -43.37 -5.21 -9.17
N ILE A 15 -42.99 -4.05 -9.69
CA ILE A 15 -41.58 -3.67 -9.88
C ILE A 15 -41.03 -3.28 -8.50
N ILE A 16 -40.35 -4.21 -7.85
CA ILE A 16 -39.58 -3.94 -6.64
C ILE A 16 -38.31 -3.20 -7.06
N LEU A 17 -38.30 -1.88 -6.90
CA LEU A 17 -37.10 -1.06 -7.04
C LEU A 17 -36.15 -1.38 -5.88
N LEU A 18 -35.25 -2.33 -6.08
CA LEU A 18 -34.08 -2.49 -5.24
C LEU A 18 -33.16 -1.31 -5.52
N LEU A 19 -33.26 -0.26 -4.70
CA LEU A 19 -32.25 0.79 -4.66
C LEU A 19 -30.92 0.12 -4.28
N PRO A 20 -29.87 0.19 -5.10
CA PRO A 20 -28.55 -0.11 -4.61
C PRO A 20 -28.25 0.99 -3.58
N VAL A 21 -28.23 0.62 -2.30
CA VAL A 21 -27.49 1.40 -1.31
C VAL A 21 -26.05 1.33 -1.77
N ILE A 22 -25.64 2.32 -2.55
CA ILE A 22 -24.23 2.60 -2.79
C ILE A 22 -23.75 3.06 -1.42
N ALA A 23 -23.29 2.09 -0.62
CA ALA A 23 -22.42 2.38 0.49
C ALA A 23 -21.19 3.03 -0.13
N GLN A 24 -21.23 4.36 -0.27
CA GLN A 24 -20.02 5.14 -0.28
C GLN A 24 -19.40 4.87 1.08
N ALA A 25 -18.56 3.84 1.14
CA ALA A 25 -17.41 3.88 2.02
C ALA A 25 -16.67 5.14 1.59
N GLY A 26 -17.09 6.28 2.13
CA GLY A 26 -16.28 7.47 2.10
C GLY A 26 -14.93 6.99 2.59
N ARG A 27 -13.91 7.08 1.72
CA ARG A 27 -12.54 6.93 2.17
C ARG A 27 -12.40 7.99 3.25
N HIS A 28 -12.59 7.59 4.52
CA HIS A 28 -12.09 8.35 5.63
C HIS A 28 -10.68 8.69 5.20
N SER A 29 -10.35 9.98 5.16
CA SER A 29 -9.00 10.44 4.91
C SER A 29 -8.17 9.98 6.12
N HIS A 30 -7.90 8.69 6.20
CA HIS A 30 -7.18 8.08 7.27
C HIS A 30 -5.75 8.53 7.06
N ARG A 31 -5.40 9.61 7.77
CA ARG A 31 -4.03 10.06 7.85
C ARG A 31 -3.25 8.92 8.50
N LEU A 32 -2.24 8.41 7.82
CA LEU A 32 -1.38 7.39 8.39
C LEU A 32 -0.62 7.98 9.60
N ASP A 33 -0.58 7.21 10.68
CA ASP A 33 0.46 7.31 11.69
C ASP A 33 1.74 6.60 11.19
N GLU A 34 2.77 6.59 12.02
CA GLU A 34 4.09 6.10 11.63
C GLU A 34 4.07 4.59 11.38
N ASP A 35 3.43 3.84 12.27
CA ASP A 35 3.32 2.39 12.20
C ASP A 35 2.55 1.95 10.96
N ALA A 36 1.42 2.61 10.65
CA ALA A 36 0.64 2.31 9.46
C ALA A 36 1.39 2.67 8.17
N ALA A 37 2.19 3.74 8.19
CA ALA A 37 3.06 4.13 7.08
C ALA A 37 4.22 3.16 6.87
N LEU A 38 4.86 2.71 7.94
CA LEU A 38 5.92 1.71 7.88
C LEU A 38 5.39 0.36 7.40
N ALA A 39 4.25 -0.08 7.94
CA ALA A 39 3.57 -1.30 7.50
C ALA A 39 3.14 -1.20 6.02
N LEU A 40 2.82 -0.01 5.51
CA LEU A 40 2.53 0.22 4.09
C LEU A 40 3.78 0.09 3.23
N LEU A 41 4.89 0.65 3.68
CA LEU A 41 6.15 0.51 2.97
C LEU A 41 6.57 -0.97 2.92
N ASP A 42 6.64 -1.63 4.07
CA ASP A 42 7.09 -3.01 4.19
C ASP A 42 6.27 -3.99 3.35
N ARG A 43 4.93 -3.92 3.43
CA ARG A 43 4.05 -4.78 2.62
C ARG A 43 4.23 -4.55 1.12
N THR A 44 4.48 -3.30 0.72
CA THR A 44 4.69 -2.93 -0.68
C THR A 44 6.02 -3.50 -1.20
N LEU A 45 7.10 -3.32 -0.45
CA LEU A 45 8.43 -3.83 -0.81
C LEU A 45 8.46 -5.36 -0.87
N LYS A 46 7.79 -6.03 0.08
CA LYS A 46 7.63 -7.50 0.08
C LYS A 46 6.84 -7.99 -1.13
N ARG A 47 5.67 -7.40 -1.39
CA ARG A 47 4.82 -7.77 -2.53
C ARG A 47 5.55 -7.60 -3.86
N ASP A 48 6.31 -6.53 -4.01
CA ASP A 48 6.96 -6.20 -5.27
C ASP A 48 8.33 -6.91 -5.44
N GLY A 49 8.84 -7.55 -4.39
CA GLY A 49 10.05 -8.36 -4.43
C GLY A 49 11.32 -7.59 -4.83
N VAL A 50 11.36 -6.27 -4.60
CA VAL A 50 12.38 -5.38 -5.16
C VAL A 50 13.81 -5.62 -4.65
N TYR A 51 13.95 -6.37 -3.55
CA TYR A 51 15.25 -6.72 -2.97
C TYR A 51 15.59 -8.21 -3.07
N THR A 52 14.71 -9.05 -3.60
CA THR A 52 14.84 -10.53 -3.58
C THR A 52 16.17 -11.04 -4.12
N HIS A 53 16.79 -10.33 -5.06
CA HIS A 53 18.08 -10.71 -5.67
C HIS A 53 19.31 -10.07 -5.03
N ARG A 54 19.13 -9.12 -4.10
CA ARG A 54 20.21 -8.34 -3.48
C ARG A 54 20.38 -8.63 -2.00
N ILE A 55 19.28 -8.61 -1.25
CA ILE A 55 19.30 -8.78 0.20
C ILE A 55 17.97 -9.35 0.69
N SER A 56 18.01 -10.27 1.66
CA SER A 56 16.80 -10.73 2.32
C SER A 56 16.18 -9.61 3.13
N LEU A 57 14.86 -9.45 3.06
CA LEU A 57 14.14 -8.48 3.90
C LEU A 57 14.22 -8.81 5.41
N ASP A 58 14.65 -10.01 5.78
CA ASP A 58 14.97 -10.37 7.17
C ASP A 58 16.35 -9.87 7.62
N CYS A 59 17.15 -9.35 6.69
CA CYS A 59 18.48 -8.79 6.90
C CYS A 59 18.52 -7.28 6.70
N VAL A 60 17.37 -6.63 6.81
CA VAL A 60 17.27 -5.17 6.82
C VAL A 60 16.45 -4.70 8.01
N SER A 61 16.75 -3.49 8.46
CA SER A 61 15.99 -2.77 9.47
C SER A 61 15.52 -1.43 8.92
N TYR A 62 14.37 -0.98 9.41
CA TYR A 62 13.86 0.35 9.12
C TYR A 62 14.20 1.28 10.28
N GLY A 63 14.58 2.51 9.96
CA GLY A 63 14.64 3.62 10.91
C GLY A 63 13.88 4.82 10.37
N THR A 64 13.38 5.67 11.26
CA THR A 64 12.73 6.92 10.87
C THR A 64 13.75 8.05 10.91
N GLU A 65 13.97 8.71 9.78
CA GLU A 65 14.88 9.86 9.67
C GLU A 65 14.14 11.20 9.75
N GLU A 66 12.87 11.26 9.33
CA GLU A 66 12.09 12.50 9.36
C GLU A 66 10.58 12.21 9.57
N THR A 67 9.94 13.02 10.40
CA THR A 67 8.50 12.97 10.64
C THR A 67 7.91 14.36 10.43
N THR A 68 7.08 14.54 9.41
CA THR A 68 6.44 15.82 9.09
C THR A 68 4.92 15.68 9.08
N ASP A 69 4.20 16.80 8.90
CA ASP A 69 2.75 16.74 8.71
C ASP A 69 2.31 16.08 7.40
N ALA A 70 3.20 16.04 6.41
CA ALA A 70 2.91 15.51 5.07
C ALA A 70 3.30 14.05 4.92
N TYR A 71 4.43 13.63 5.50
CA TYR A 71 5.03 12.31 5.27
C TYR A 71 5.87 11.83 6.47
N PHE A 72 6.22 10.55 6.41
CA PHE A 72 7.32 9.94 7.16
C PHE A 72 8.45 9.57 6.21
N GLN A 73 9.69 9.84 6.59
CA GLN A 73 10.89 9.39 5.88
C GLN A 73 11.50 8.21 6.62
N PHE A 74 11.56 7.07 5.94
CA PHE A 74 12.19 5.86 6.43
C PHE A 74 13.52 5.62 5.71
N VAL A 75 14.52 5.23 6.47
CA VAL A 75 15.78 4.66 5.95
C VAL A 75 15.74 3.16 6.11
N LEU A 76 16.08 2.45 5.04
CA LEU A 76 16.30 1.00 5.06
C LEU A 76 17.79 0.75 5.19
N ARG A 77 18.19 -0.02 6.20
CA ARG A 77 19.60 -0.34 6.46
C ARG A 77 19.83 -1.84 6.51
N GLU A 78 21.01 -2.28 6.13
CA GLU A 78 21.41 -3.68 6.29
C GLU A 78 21.65 -3.96 7.78
N ILE A 79 21.19 -5.14 8.22
CA ILE A 79 21.52 -5.70 9.52
C ILE A 79 22.80 -6.50 9.34
N HIS A 80 23.87 -6.13 10.05
CA HIS A 80 25.08 -6.92 10.09
C HIS A 80 25.18 -7.71 11.40
N ASN A 81 25.14 -9.03 11.30
CA ASN A 81 25.27 -9.95 12.43
C ASN A 81 25.66 -11.35 11.92
N ALA A 82 25.77 -12.33 12.82
CA ALA A 82 26.13 -13.70 12.44
C ALA A 82 25.19 -14.35 11.40
N LYS A 83 23.91 -13.96 11.35
CA LYS A 83 22.91 -14.47 10.39
C LYS A 83 23.05 -13.80 9.02
N CYS A 84 23.24 -12.49 9.00
CA CYS A 84 23.17 -11.67 7.78
C CYS A 84 24.54 -11.32 7.19
N GLY A 85 25.62 -11.66 7.88
CA GLY A 85 26.99 -11.33 7.49
C GLY A 85 27.32 -9.86 7.73
N GLY A 86 28.45 -9.41 7.19
CA GLY A 86 28.91 -8.04 7.32
C GLY A 86 29.61 -7.72 8.64
N ALA A 87 30.16 -6.51 8.70
CA ALA A 87 30.86 -5.98 9.86
C ALA A 87 29.84 -5.47 10.91
N PRO A 88 29.80 -6.03 12.15
CA PRO A 88 28.78 -5.69 13.16
C PRO A 88 28.70 -4.21 13.54
N GLU A 89 29.81 -3.49 13.40
CA GLU A 89 29.95 -2.06 13.69
C GLU A 89 29.41 -1.15 12.57
N VAL A 90 28.94 -1.73 11.46
CA VAL A 90 28.43 -0.98 10.30
C VAL A 90 26.99 -1.39 10.01
N SER A 91 26.14 -0.41 9.72
CA SER A 91 24.78 -0.64 9.21
C SER A 91 24.56 0.23 7.95
N PRO A 92 25.02 -0.26 6.78
CA PRO A 92 24.93 0.46 5.52
C PRO A 92 23.49 0.83 5.16
N VAL A 93 23.31 1.98 4.54
CA VAL A 93 22.00 2.36 3.99
C VAL A 93 21.78 1.65 2.66
N VAL A 94 20.66 0.94 2.55
CA VAL A 94 20.19 0.36 1.30
C VAL A 94 19.46 1.41 0.48
N ASP A 95 18.49 2.08 1.08
CA ASP A 95 17.60 3.04 0.42
C ASP A 95 16.89 3.96 1.42
N ARG A 96 16.25 5.00 0.89
CA ARG A 96 15.36 5.89 1.64
C ARG A 96 14.02 6.04 0.94
N TYR A 97 12.97 6.16 1.75
CA TYR A 97 11.60 6.24 1.31
C TYR A 97 10.86 7.36 2.01
N ARG A 98 9.95 8.03 1.30
CA ARG A 98 8.92 8.89 1.89
C ARG A 98 7.56 8.27 1.71
N VAL A 99 6.79 8.16 2.78
CA VAL A 99 5.41 7.67 2.77
C VAL A 99 4.49 8.83 3.16
N TYR A 100 3.67 9.29 2.22
CA TYR A 100 2.79 10.44 2.42
C TYR A 100 1.53 10.05 3.18
N ARG A 101 1.25 10.75 4.27
CA ARG A 101 0.25 10.35 5.26
C ARG A 101 -1.18 10.32 4.73
N ARG A 102 -1.53 11.23 3.83
CA ARG A 102 -2.91 11.37 3.31
C ARG A 102 -3.14 10.60 2.00
N SER A 103 -2.12 10.55 1.15
CA SER A 103 -2.25 9.97 -0.19
C SER A 103 -1.69 8.56 -0.29
N GLU A 104 -1.02 8.06 0.75
CA GLU A 104 -0.32 6.76 0.76
C GLU A 104 0.73 6.63 -0.35
N LYS A 105 1.11 7.75 -0.98
CA LYS A 105 2.11 7.79 -2.04
C LYS A 105 3.45 7.44 -1.43
N ILE A 106 4.21 6.60 -2.12
CA ILE A 106 5.59 6.29 -1.78
C ILE A 106 6.52 6.97 -2.78
N GLU A 107 7.52 7.68 -2.26
CA GLU A 107 8.68 8.14 -3.02
C GLU A 107 9.94 7.42 -2.53
N ARG A 108 10.90 7.23 -3.43
CA ARG A 108 12.22 6.68 -3.15
C ARG A 108 13.26 7.74 -3.49
N TRP A 109 14.26 7.86 -2.62
CA TRP A 109 15.41 8.71 -2.87
C TRP A 109 16.30 8.13 -3.97
N LYS A 110 16.78 8.99 -4.87
CA LYS A 110 17.79 8.64 -5.86
C LYS A 110 19.08 9.40 -5.53
N PRO A 111 20.15 8.69 -5.09
CA PRO A 111 21.40 9.35 -4.73
C PRO A 111 22.12 10.02 -5.91
N ILE A 112 21.88 9.55 -7.15
CA ILE A 112 22.58 10.04 -8.34
C ILE A 112 22.25 11.50 -8.64
N ASP A 113 20.99 11.88 -8.44
CA ASP A 113 20.47 13.21 -8.76
C ASP A 113 19.95 13.96 -7.52
N ASP A 114 20.24 13.43 -6.32
CA ASP A 114 19.84 14.00 -5.04
C ASP A 114 18.34 14.38 -5.00
N SER A 115 17.48 13.47 -5.46
CA SER A 115 16.06 13.80 -5.61
C SER A 115 15.10 12.65 -5.26
N TRP A 116 13.86 13.03 -4.91
CA TRP A 116 12.79 12.11 -4.58
C TRP A 116 11.99 11.78 -5.83
N HIS A 117 11.90 10.49 -6.14
CA HIS A 117 11.15 9.99 -7.29
C HIS A 117 9.97 9.15 -6.82
N ARG A 118 8.88 9.17 -7.58
CA ARG A 118 7.77 8.23 -7.36
C ARG A 118 8.30 6.80 -7.35
N TYR A 119 7.92 6.04 -6.34
CA TYR A 119 8.26 4.62 -6.26
C TYR A 119 7.77 3.87 -7.50
N ASN A 120 8.69 3.17 -8.15
CA ASN A 120 8.44 2.35 -9.32
C ASN A 120 9.33 1.10 -9.23
N PRO A 121 8.78 -0.08 -8.93
CA PRO A 121 9.57 -1.29 -8.71
C PRO A 121 10.39 -1.69 -9.94
N ALA A 122 9.88 -1.44 -11.16
CA ALA A 122 10.61 -1.74 -12.40
C ALA A 122 11.88 -0.88 -12.62
N LYS A 123 12.05 0.19 -11.84
CA LYS A 123 13.24 1.07 -11.87
C LYS A 123 14.15 0.85 -10.65
N ILE A 124 13.92 -0.22 -9.89
CA ILE A 124 14.77 -0.67 -8.79
C ILE A 124 15.55 -1.88 -9.33
N LYS A 125 16.87 -1.69 -9.45
CA LYS A 125 17.81 -2.73 -9.87
C LYS A 125 18.57 -3.22 -8.66
#